data_AF-B0TLH3-F1
#
_entry.id   AF-B0TLH3-F1
#
_cell.length_a   1.000
_cell.length_b   1.000
_cell.length_c   1.000
_cell.angle_alpha   90.00
_cell.angle_beta   90.00
_cell.angle_gamma   90.00
#
_symmetry.space_group_name_H-M   'P 1'
#
loop_
_entity.id
_entity.type
_entity.pdbx_description
1 polymer ?
#
loop_
_entity_poly.entity_id
_entity_poly.type
_entity_poly.pdbx_seq_one_letter_code
_entity_poly.pdbx_strand_id
1 'polypeptide(L)'
;MGLADLKKNSTPSSSTHRQIQTSQLALDDLIDDFINDASRYASGQEVLATNQSKVIDLERQKARFQPEFRSNLLSNQQAEETVLTVKKGNGPVRKATFTLTESAIAHLATLANDCDVAKSKLIRFLIEHHFNLSPEQRRAKEKSIIVE
;
A
#
# COMPACT_ATOMS: atom_id res chain seq x y z
N MET A 1 -14.52 27.76 -44.77
CA MET A 1 -14.29 28.43 -43.46
C MET A 1 -12.80 28.32 -43.16
N GLY A 2 -12.11 29.44 -42.98
CA GLY A 2 -10.64 29.49 -42.94
C GLY A 2 -10.07 29.38 -41.53
N LEU A 3 -8.80 29.00 -41.43
CA LEU A 3 -8.03 28.83 -40.17
C LEU A 3 -7.91 30.11 -39.31
N ALA A 4 -8.47 31.23 -39.74
CA ALA A 4 -8.44 32.52 -39.04
C ALA A 4 -9.48 32.64 -37.91
N ASP A 5 -10.51 31.79 -37.88
CA ASP A 5 -11.63 31.94 -36.93
C ASP A 5 -11.38 31.32 -35.54
N LEU A 6 -10.32 30.50 -35.37
CA LEU A 6 -10.05 29.79 -34.10
C LEU A 6 -9.40 30.66 -33.00
N LYS A 7 -9.01 31.91 -33.27
CA LYS A 7 -8.24 32.73 -32.31
C LYS A 7 -9.10 33.51 -31.30
N LYS A 8 -10.43 33.53 -31.43
CA LYS A 8 -11.30 34.41 -30.63
C LYS A 8 -11.93 33.78 -29.37
N ASN A 9 -11.69 32.49 -29.10
CA ASN A 9 -12.28 31.79 -27.95
C ASN A 9 -11.31 31.54 -26.77
N SER A 10 -10.16 32.21 -26.74
CA SER A 10 -9.20 32.06 -25.64
C SER A 10 -9.61 32.95 -24.45
N THR A 11 -10.29 32.38 -23.47
CA THR A 11 -10.59 33.02 -22.18
C THR A 11 -9.30 33.33 -21.42
N PRO A 12 -8.99 34.59 -21.08
CA PRO A 12 -7.85 34.90 -20.22
C PRO A 12 -8.20 34.70 -18.73
N SER A 13 -7.50 33.80 -18.04
CA SER A 13 -7.65 33.60 -16.59
C SER A 13 -6.83 34.65 -15.82
N SER A 14 -7.50 35.63 -15.20
CA SER A 14 -6.87 36.73 -14.45
C SER A 14 -6.81 36.49 -12.92
N SER A 15 -6.76 35.24 -12.44
CA SER A 15 -6.81 34.94 -10.99
C SER A 15 -5.48 34.47 -10.38
N THR A 16 -4.43 34.28 -11.17
CA THR A 16 -3.25 33.52 -10.72
C THR A 16 -2.29 34.28 -9.80
N HIS A 17 -2.22 35.62 -9.86
CA HIS A 17 -1.17 36.37 -9.15
C HIS A 17 -1.40 36.50 -7.63
N ARG A 18 -2.64 36.51 -7.12
CA ARG A 18 -2.90 36.60 -5.67
C ARG A 18 -2.74 35.26 -4.94
N GLN A 19 -2.91 34.13 -5.63
CA GLN A 19 -2.81 32.79 -5.02
C GLN A 19 -1.36 32.33 -4.79
N ILE A 20 -0.39 32.87 -5.53
CA ILE A 20 1.02 32.47 -5.43
C ILE A 20 1.64 32.99 -4.12
N GLN A 21 1.35 34.22 -3.70
CA GLN A 21 1.92 34.77 -2.46
C GLN A 21 1.33 34.12 -1.20
N THR A 22 0.05 33.79 -1.18
CA THR A 22 -0.58 33.13 -0.03
C THR A 22 -0.17 31.66 0.12
N SER A 23 0.14 30.99 -0.98
CA SER A 23 0.61 29.59 -0.95
C SER A 23 2.06 29.47 -0.52
N GLN A 24 2.93 30.44 -0.84
CA GLN A 24 4.31 30.45 -0.37
C GLN A 24 4.41 30.69 1.14
N LEU A 25 3.65 31.64 1.70
CA LEU A 25 3.62 31.87 3.14
C LEU A 25 3.09 30.65 3.92
N ALA A 26 2.04 30.00 3.42
CA ALA A 26 1.49 28.80 4.04
C ALA A 26 2.39 27.56 3.91
N LEU A 27 3.29 27.52 2.91
CA LEU A 27 4.27 26.45 2.76
C LEU A 27 5.46 26.67 3.70
N ASP A 28 5.95 27.89 3.84
CA ASP A 28 7.04 28.20 4.77
C ASP A 28 6.61 27.92 6.23
N ASP A 29 5.40 28.34 6.63
CA ASP A 29 4.87 28.04 7.98
C ASP A 29 4.75 26.53 8.24
N LEU A 30 4.34 25.75 7.23
CA LEU A 30 4.19 24.29 7.35
C LEU A 30 5.56 23.57 7.38
N ILE A 31 6.54 24.08 6.63
CA ILE A 31 7.90 23.55 6.60
C ILE A 31 8.58 23.82 7.95
N ASP A 32 8.43 25.01 8.52
CA ASP A 32 9.01 25.35 9.82
C ASP A 32 8.39 24.51 10.95
N ASP A 33 7.07 24.28 10.94
CA ASP A 33 6.42 23.39 11.90
C ASP A 33 6.93 21.94 11.77
N PHE A 34 7.10 21.44 10.54
CA PHE A 34 7.62 20.10 10.31
C PHE A 34 9.08 19.94 10.77
N ILE A 35 9.93 20.94 10.51
CA ILE A 35 11.34 20.94 10.95
C ILE A 35 11.43 21.00 12.48
N ASN A 36 10.58 21.78 13.14
CA ASN A 36 10.53 21.89 14.59
C ASN A 36 10.09 20.57 15.24
N ASP A 37 9.08 19.92 14.68
CA ASP A 37 8.62 18.62 15.16
C ASP A 37 9.67 17.52 14.96
N ALA A 38 10.35 17.50 13.81
CA ALA A 38 11.45 16.58 13.55
C ALA A 38 12.62 16.80 14.53
N SER A 39 12.93 18.06 14.85
CA SER A 39 14.00 18.41 15.79
C SER A 39 13.66 18.00 17.22
N ARG A 40 12.41 18.20 17.65
CA ARG A 40 11.90 17.76 18.96
C ARG A 40 11.89 16.23 19.07
N TYR A 41 11.53 15.54 18.00
CA TYR A 41 11.59 14.09 17.96
C TYR A 41 13.04 13.58 18.07
N ALA A 42 13.96 14.17 17.31
CA ALA A 42 15.38 13.80 17.35
C ALA A 42 16.04 14.09 18.72
N SER A 43 15.61 15.14 19.42
CA SER A 43 16.07 15.44 20.78
C SER A 43 15.39 14.60 21.87
N GLY A 44 14.42 13.75 21.51
CA GLY A 44 13.69 12.89 22.43
C GLY A 44 12.61 13.61 23.26
N GLN A 45 12.18 14.79 22.84
CA GLN A 45 11.10 15.54 23.48
C GLN A 45 9.72 15.00 23.08
N GLU A 46 8.81 14.87 24.05
CA GLU A 46 7.46 14.34 23.79
C GLU A 46 6.66 15.31 22.92
N VAL A 47 6.34 14.89 21.69
CA VAL A 47 5.46 15.65 20.80
C VAL A 47 4.02 15.35 21.19
N LEU A 48 3.31 16.35 21.73
CA LEU A 48 1.87 16.29 21.97
C LEU A 48 1.16 16.32 20.61
N ALA A 49 1.04 15.16 19.98
CA ALA A 49 0.41 15.04 18.67
C ALA A 49 -1.06 15.47 18.74
N THR A 50 -1.40 16.49 17.95
CA THR A 50 -2.78 16.94 17.73
C THR A 50 -3.57 15.84 17.00
N ASN A 51 -4.33 15.06 17.77
CA ASN A 51 -5.54 14.28 17.42
C ASN A 51 -5.62 13.40 16.15
N GLN A 52 -4.52 13.06 15.46
CA GLN A 52 -4.55 12.09 14.34
C GLN A 52 -3.68 10.83 14.51
N SER A 53 -2.98 10.67 15.64
CA SER A 53 -2.07 9.52 15.87
C SER A 53 -2.56 8.59 16.97
N LYS A 54 -3.68 7.87 16.74
CA LYS A 54 -4.17 6.80 17.65
C LYS A 54 -3.26 5.55 17.74
N VAL A 55 -2.17 5.50 16.96
CA VAL A 55 -1.29 4.33 16.89
C VAL A 55 -0.19 4.37 17.95
N ILE A 56 0.19 5.55 18.46
CA ILE A 56 1.33 5.70 19.38
C ILE A 56 0.93 5.51 20.86
N ASP A 57 -0.34 5.73 21.21
CA ASP A 57 -0.83 5.56 22.59
C ASP A 57 -0.94 4.09 23.06
N LEU A 58 -0.93 3.12 22.14
CA LEU A 58 -1.13 1.71 22.49
C LEU A 58 0.11 1.10 23.18
N GLU A 59 1.30 1.66 22.95
CA GLU A 59 2.55 1.17 23.53
C GLU A 59 2.80 1.77 24.93
N ARG A 60 2.32 3.01 25.16
CA ARG A 60 2.50 3.72 26.43
C ARG A 60 1.52 3.27 27.52
N GLN A 61 0.32 2.80 27.15
CA GLN A 61 -0.64 2.21 28.10
C GLN A 61 -0.21 0.83 28.64
N LYS A 62 0.66 0.09 27.92
CA LYS A 62 1.12 -1.23 28.35
C LYS A 62 2.05 -1.20 29.57
N ALA A 63 2.70 -0.06 29.84
CA ALA A 63 3.66 0.07 30.94
C ALA A 63 3.03 0.48 32.30
N ARG A 64 1.73 0.79 32.35
CA ARG A 64 1.07 1.29 33.58
C ARG A 64 -0.04 0.40 34.15
N PHE A 65 -0.42 -0.68 33.49
CA PHE A 65 -1.43 -1.63 33.98
C PHE A 65 -0.82 -2.97 34.41
N GLN A 66 -0.51 -3.03 35.70
CA GLN A 66 -0.49 -4.19 36.62
C GLN A 66 0.50 -5.37 36.43
N PRO A 67 1.10 -5.87 37.54
CA PRO A 67 2.17 -6.88 37.55
C PRO A 67 1.73 -8.31 37.95
N GLU A 68 0.54 -8.79 37.57
CA GLU A 68 -0.02 -10.06 38.13
C GLU A 68 -0.40 -11.14 37.09
N PHE A 69 0.15 -11.12 35.87
CA PHE A 69 -0.10 -12.16 34.85
C PHE A 69 1.19 -12.78 34.30
N ARG A 70 2.18 -13.00 35.18
CA ARG A 70 3.53 -13.45 34.82
C ARG A 70 3.77 -14.96 34.82
N SER A 71 2.73 -15.80 34.79
CA SER A 71 2.91 -17.26 34.96
C SER A 71 2.76 -18.14 33.72
N ASN A 72 2.44 -17.65 32.52
CA ASN A 72 2.20 -18.54 31.35
C ASN A 72 3.05 -18.28 30.09
N LEU A 73 4.19 -17.59 30.18
CA LEU A 73 5.06 -17.32 29.02
C LEU A 73 6.35 -18.14 28.98
N LEU A 74 6.37 -19.31 29.62
CA LEU A 74 7.48 -20.27 29.52
C LEU A 74 6.95 -21.67 29.25
N SER A 75 6.53 -21.94 28.01
CA SER A 75 6.62 -23.28 27.46
C SER A 75 6.64 -23.24 25.93
N ASN A 76 7.67 -23.89 25.40
CA ASN A 76 7.78 -24.47 24.06
C ASN A 76 8.18 -23.53 22.92
N GLN A 77 9.51 -23.48 22.77
CA GLN A 77 10.19 -23.57 21.48
C GLN A 77 9.50 -24.61 20.59
N GLN A 78 8.73 -24.16 19.61
CA GLN A 78 8.60 -24.82 18.32
C GLN A 78 8.65 -23.74 17.26
N ALA A 79 9.73 -23.76 16.49
CA ALA A 79 9.87 -23.00 15.26
C ALA A 79 8.89 -23.60 14.24
N GLU A 80 7.63 -23.20 14.31
CA GLU A 80 6.70 -23.37 13.22
C GLU A 80 6.84 -22.17 12.29
N GLU A 81 7.19 -22.43 11.02
CA GLU A 81 7.13 -21.46 9.95
C GLU A 81 5.75 -20.80 9.99
N THR A 82 5.71 -19.53 10.42
CA THR A 82 4.50 -18.74 10.39
C THR A 82 4.18 -18.47 8.93
N VAL A 83 3.41 -19.37 8.32
CA VAL A 83 2.75 -19.13 7.04
C VAL A 83 1.95 -17.84 7.26
N LEU A 84 2.44 -16.75 6.65
CA LEU A 84 1.80 -15.45 6.69
C LEU A 84 0.43 -15.59 6.01
N THR A 85 -0.58 -16.03 6.75
CA THR A 85 -1.96 -16.03 6.28
C THR A 85 -2.38 -14.57 6.21
N VAL A 86 -2.13 -13.94 5.07
CA VAL A 86 -2.67 -12.61 4.77
C VAL A 86 -4.17 -12.78 4.69
N LYS A 87 -4.86 -12.56 5.83
CA LYS A 87 -6.31 -12.44 5.86
C LYS A 87 -6.69 -11.46 4.76
N LYS A 88 -7.68 -11.81 3.93
CA LYS A 88 -8.19 -10.96 2.84
C LYS A 88 -8.33 -9.53 3.36
N GLY A 89 -7.31 -8.72 3.08
CA GLY A 89 -7.23 -7.39 3.66
C GLY A 89 -8.41 -6.64 3.08
N ASN A 90 -9.26 -6.08 3.92
CA ASN A 90 -10.35 -5.21 3.45
C ASN A 90 -9.82 -3.83 3.00
N GLY A 91 -8.54 -3.79 2.64
CA GLY A 91 -7.84 -2.61 2.17
C GLY A 91 -8.12 -2.37 0.69
N PRO A 92 -7.85 -1.15 0.21
CA PRO A 92 -8.06 -0.79 -1.18
C PRO A 92 -7.17 -1.61 -2.13
N VAL A 93 -7.71 -1.94 -3.31
CA VAL A 93 -6.99 -2.65 -4.36
C VAL A 93 -5.89 -1.75 -4.92
N ARG A 94 -4.64 -2.21 -4.85
CA ARG A 94 -3.49 -1.50 -5.42
C ARG A 94 -3.20 -1.97 -6.84
N LYS A 95 -2.71 -1.05 -7.68
CA LYS A 95 -2.26 -1.37 -9.04
C LYS A 95 -0.83 -1.93 -9.00
N ALA A 96 -0.53 -2.89 -9.85
CA ALA A 96 0.80 -3.47 -10.03
C ALA A 96 1.06 -3.68 -11.52
N THR A 97 2.31 -3.51 -11.93
CA THR A 97 2.79 -3.78 -13.30
C THR A 97 3.69 -5.01 -13.25
N PHE A 98 3.48 -5.94 -14.18
CA PHE A 98 4.24 -7.19 -14.28
C PHE A 98 4.83 -7.32 -15.67
N THR A 99 6.06 -7.84 -15.75
CA THR A 99 6.66 -8.24 -17.02
C THR A 99 6.27 -9.67 -17.32
N LEU A 100 5.67 -9.89 -18.50
CA LEU A 100 5.24 -11.20 -18.97
C LEU A 100 5.76 -11.42 -20.39
N THR A 101 5.94 -12.68 -20.78
CA THR A 101 6.21 -13.03 -22.17
C THR A 101 4.98 -12.81 -23.03
N GLU A 102 5.16 -12.61 -24.34
CA GLU A 102 4.05 -12.45 -25.28
C GLU A 102 3.11 -13.66 -25.28
N SER A 103 3.68 -14.88 -25.19
CA SER A 103 2.91 -16.11 -25.06
C SER A 103 2.02 -16.13 -23.80
N ALA A 104 2.54 -15.66 -22.66
CA ALA A 104 1.77 -15.59 -21.43
C ALA A 104 0.65 -14.55 -21.51
N ILE A 105 0.89 -13.41 -22.16
CA ILE A 105 -0.15 -12.37 -22.40
C ILE A 105 -1.27 -12.93 -23.27
N ALA A 106 -0.92 -13.66 -24.34
CA ALA A 106 -1.89 -14.31 -25.21
C ALA A 106 -2.71 -15.37 -24.46
N HIS A 107 -2.06 -16.29 -23.73
CA HIS A 107 -2.73 -17.31 -22.94
C HIS A 107 -3.67 -16.71 -21.89
N LEU A 108 -3.23 -15.66 -21.20
CA LEU A 108 -4.05 -14.94 -20.22
C LEU A 108 -5.28 -14.30 -20.88
N ALA A 109 -5.14 -13.77 -22.10
CA ALA A 109 -6.26 -13.20 -22.83
C ALA A 109 -7.26 -14.26 -23.26
N THR A 110 -6.80 -15.40 -23.78
CA THR A 110 -7.66 -16.54 -24.16
C THR A 110 -8.44 -17.05 -22.95
N LEU A 111 -7.77 -17.35 -21.84
CA LEU A 111 -8.41 -17.84 -20.61
C LEU A 111 -9.42 -16.84 -20.03
N ALA A 112 -9.13 -15.55 -20.12
CA ALA A 112 -10.05 -14.49 -19.66
C ALA A 112 -11.32 -14.43 -20.51
N ASN A 113 -11.19 -14.60 -21.83
CA ASN A 113 -12.33 -14.60 -22.75
C ASN A 113 -13.17 -15.87 -22.58
N ASP A 114 -12.55 -17.04 -22.46
CA ASP A 114 -13.24 -18.32 -22.32
C ASP A 114 -14.05 -18.40 -21.02
N CYS A 115 -13.51 -17.85 -19.93
CA CYS A 115 -14.18 -17.83 -18.64
C CYS A 115 -15.14 -16.64 -18.44
N ASP A 116 -15.19 -15.69 -19.38
CA ASP A 116 -15.83 -14.37 -19.22
C ASP A 116 -15.41 -13.65 -17.91
N VAL A 117 -14.12 -13.67 -17.62
CA VAL A 117 -13.54 -13.07 -16.41
C VAL A 117 -12.45 -12.06 -16.79
N ALA A 118 -12.49 -10.88 -16.17
CA ALA A 118 -11.44 -9.88 -16.35
C ALA A 118 -10.04 -10.43 -16.01
N LYS A 119 -9.02 -10.12 -16.82
CA LYS A 119 -7.63 -10.57 -16.65
C LYS A 119 -7.10 -10.36 -15.22
N SER A 120 -7.36 -9.20 -14.63
CA SER A 120 -6.92 -8.87 -13.27
C SER A 120 -7.61 -9.73 -12.19
N LYS A 121 -8.86 -10.15 -12.43
CA LYS A 121 -9.60 -11.05 -11.53
C LYS A 121 -9.10 -12.49 -11.67
N LEU A 122 -8.80 -12.93 -12.89
CA LEU A 122 -8.19 -14.24 -13.15
C LEU A 122 -6.83 -14.38 -12.45
N ILE A 123 -5.96 -13.38 -12.56
CA ILE A 123 -4.66 -13.36 -11.85
C ILE A 123 -4.85 -13.49 -10.34
N ARG A 124 -5.80 -12.76 -9.74
CA ARG A 124 -6.07 -12.86 -8.29
C ARG A 124 -6.48 -14.26 -7.88
N PHE A 125 -7.36 -14.92 -8.66
CA PHE A 125 -7.78 -16.29 -8.38
C PHE A 125 -6.64 -17.28 -8.50
N LEU A 126 -5.79 -17.16 -9.53
CA LEU A 126 -4.62 -18.03 -9.68
C LEU A 126 -3.65 -17.89 -8.51
N ILE A 127 -3.41 -16.67 -8.04
CA ILE A 127 -2.59 -16.40 -6.86
C ILE A 127 -3.22 -17.01 -5.61
N GLU A 128 -4.50 -16.77 -5.36
CA GLU A 128 -5.21 -17.29 -4.18
C GLU A 128 -5.24 -18.82 -4.18
N HIS A 129 -5.51 -19.44 -5.33
CA HIS A 129 -5.48 -20.88 -5.49
C HIS A 129 -4.07 -21.44 -5.20
N HIS A 130 -3.03 -20.85 -5.79
CA HIS A 130 -1.65 -21.29 -5.54
C HIS A 130 -1.21 -21.08 -4.09
N PHE A 131 -1.70 -20.01 -3.45
CA PHE A 131 -1.44 -19.70 -2.05
C PHE A 131 -2.10 -20.69 -1.08
N ASN A 132 -3.32 -21.15 -1.39
CA ASN A 132 -4.07 -22.09 -0.55
C ASN A 132 -3.62 -23.56 -0.71
N LEU A 133 -2.80 -23.89 -1.73
CA LEU A 133 -2.23 -25.23 -1.88
C LEU A 133 -1.24 -25.56 -0.74
N SER A 134 -1.19 -26.84 -0.35
CA SER A 134 -0.22 -27.30 0.65
C SER A 134 1.23 -27.12 0.16
N PRO A 135 2.21 -26.93 1.07
CA PRO A 135 3.60 -26.70 0.67
C PRO A 135 4.19 -27.84 -0.16
N GLU A 136 3.74 -29.08 0.06
CA GLU A 136 4.16 -30.24 -0.73
C GLU A 136 3.58 -30.22 -2.15
N GLN A 137 2.28 -29.92 -2.28
CA GLN A 137 1.61 -29.80 -3.58
C GLN A 137 2.17 -28.63 -4.40
N ARG A 138 2.51 -27.53 -3.74
CA ARG A 138 3.17 -26.39 -4.36
C ARG A 138 4.54 -26.78 -4.93
N ARG A 139 5.37 -27.46 -4.13
CA ARG A 139 6.69 -27.93 -4.55
C ARG A 139 6.62 -28.91 -5.72
N ALA A 140 5.60 -29.77 -5.74
CA ALA A 140 5.36 -30.68 -6.86
C ALA A 140 4.99 -29.91 -8.15
N LYS A 141 4.13 -28.89 -8.05
CA LYS A 141 3.78 -28.03 -9.19
C LYS A 141 4.97 -27.23 -9.70
N GLU A 142 5.75 -26.61 -8.82
CA GLU A 142 6.95 -25.84 -9.20
C GLU A 142 7.95 -26.72 -9.96
N LYS A 143 8.17 -27.96 -9.52
CA LYS A 143 9.02 -28.93 -10.23
C LYS A 143 8.51 -29.27 -11.64
N SER A 144 7.20 -29.24 -11.87
CA SER A 144 6.63 -29.48 -13.20
C SER A 144 6.62 -28.24 -14.10
N ILE A 145 6.75 -27.05 -13.52
CA ILE A 145 6.72 -25.75 -14.22
C ILE A 145 8.13 -25.33 -14.66
N ILE A 146 9.16 -25.71 -13.90
CA ILE A 146 10.56 -25.55 -14.29
C ILE A 146 10.91 -26.68 -15.26
N VAL A 147 10.54 -26.51 -16.53
CA VAL A 147 11.15 -27.25 -17.64
C VAL A 147 11.96 -26.23 -18.40
N GLU A 148 13.28 -26.37 -18.32
CA GLU A 148 14.27 -25.63 -19.11
C GLU A 148 14.16 -26.00 -20.59
#